data_AF-A0A256ZM03-F1
#
_entry.id   AF-A0A256ZM03-F1
#
_cell.length_a   1.000
_cell.length_b   1.000
_cell.length_c   1.000
_cell.angle_alpha   90.00
_cell.angle_beta   90.00
_cell.angle_gamma   90.00
#
_symmetry.space_group_name_H-M   'P 1'
#
loop_
_entity.id
_entity.type
_entity.pdbx_description
1 polymer ?
#
loop_
_entity_poly.entity_id
_entity_poly.type
_entity_poly.pdbx_seq_one_letter_code
_entity_poly.pdbx_strand_id
1 'polypeptide(L)'
;MKTLRFPYDEETGKLFFKGVRVRINNRTANSLIQGEYEKIIGPTTKTIVYNAVNRTSKIFFNYIHQQNIKLGEYLKRDSINRLLNLLPLMGYGLFEISEWDPEERRYEVKVRNCYNTLYYKDSDKPVCYEMAAKLAAIIEVVHGEKTACRETQCSAMKEYDHCVFEISVGDESSQILRKPSSIQDETREYSEAKVLFNEERGELFFENANSTIVPIEETTAIKKELEEIIGATVYTIMYRLGIQATEEALSKFEEGMIKVARTVSKKRLILKLLSQIPRRGFGIPELVEFDEEKFYVKLRVRNAMETVGYRDSEMPVCSLLAGVIAGGSGLVFNKEMDCIETRCEAMGDPCCEFKAFEKIKVREELQSLLEHFALAGGIDGSLVTAKNGNLLASQLPYGVDANRVAMASSIITRATDKSMNELNREPINKITIEASDCKLIITSAGEAAELVAITKPEASLGLIFNEIRLANKKIKEIMSKIIEAGEKTN
;
A
#
# COMPACT_ATOMS: atom_id res chain seq x y z
N MET A 1 7.82 27.89 12.60
CA MET A 1 7.25 26.55 12.89
C MET A 1 6.13 26.69 13.90
N LYS A 2 4.96 26.10 13.64
CA LYS A 2 3.83 26.00 14.58
C LYS A 2 3.60 24.53 14.97
N THR A 3 2.88 24.28 16.06
CA THR A 3 2.48 22.93 16.46
C THR A 3 0.99 22.74 16.16
N LEU A 4 0.68 21.77 15.31
CA LEU A 4 -0.68 21.27 15.09
C LEU A 4 -0.94 20.08 16.02
N ARG A 5 -2.17 19.97 16.50
CA ARG A 5 -2.64 18.91 17.41
C ARG A 5 -3.80 18.18 16.75
N PHE A 6 -3.71 16.87 16.70
CA PHE A 6 -4.71 16.01 16.07
C PHE A 6 -5.25 15.02 17.11
N PRO A 7 -6.58 14.83 17.19
CA PRO A 7 -7.17 13.82 18.05
C PRO A 7 -6.63 12.42 17.70
N TYR A 8 -6.15 11.71 18.71
CA TYR A 8 -5.59 10.38 18.62
C TYR A 8 -6.24 9.46 19.66
N ASP A 9 -6.86 8.40 19.16
CA ASP A 9 -7.48 7.36 19.98
C ASP A 9 -6.42 6.31 20.33
N GLU A 10 -5.98 6.27 21.59
CA GLU A 10 -4.98 5.31 22.05
C GLU A 10 -5.51 3.86 22.06
N GLU A 11 -6.82 3.68 22.29
CA GLU A 11 -7.46 2.36 22.35
C GLU A 11 -7.54 1.74 20.96
N THR A 12 -7.88 2.54 19.94
CA THR A 12 -8.10 2.05 18.58
C THR A 12 -6.96 2.35 17.60
N GLY A 13 -5.99 3.19 17.99
CA GLY A 13 -4.87 3.62 17.16
C GLY A 13 -5.29 4.51 16.00
N LYS A 14 -6.48 5.12 16.09
CA LYS A 14 -7.06 5.96 15.04
C LYS A 14 -6.65 7.41 15.24
N LEU A 15 -6.14 8.03 14.18
CA LEU A 15 -5.83 9.44 14.12
C LEU A 15 -6.92 10.17 13.33
N PHE A 16 -7.32 11.36 13.78
CA PHE A 16 -8.37 12.13 13.12
C PHE A 16 -7.90 13.51 12.68
N PHE A 17 -8.35 13.95 11.51
CA PHE A 17 -8.21 15.31 11.02
C PHE A 17 -9.58 15.81 10.59
N LYS A 18 -10.04 16.93 11.18
CA LYS A 18 -11.37 17.50 10.94
C LYS A 18 -12.49 16.43 11.06
N GLY A 19 -12.38 15.59 12.08
CA GLY A 19 -13.36 14.53 12.37
C GLY A 19 -13.32 13.31 11.44
N VAL A 20 -12.37 13.21 10.52
CA VAL A 20 -12.22 12.05 9.60
C VAL A 20 -10.95 11.28 9.94
N ARG A 21 -11.00 9.94 9.91
CA ARG A 21 -9.82 9.10 10.13
C ARG A 21 -8.77 9.34 9.04
N VAL A 22 -7.54 9.55 9.47
CA VAL A 22 -6.38 9.81 8.62
C VAL A 22 -5.18 8.96 9.04
N ARG A 23 -4.14 8.96 8.21
CA ARG A 23 -2.81 8.42 8.51
C ARG A 23 -1.73 9.46 8.21
N ILE A 24 -0.55 9.29 8.79
CA ILE A 24 0.63 10.13 8.55
C ILE A 24 1.72 9.33 7.85
N ASN A 25 1.96 9.62 6.58
CA ASN A 25 3.04 9.04 5.79
C ASN A 25 4.18 10.02 5.57
N ASN A 26 5.32 9.51 5.11
CA ASN A 26 6.37 10.37 4.55
C ASN A 26 5.83 11.11 3.33
N ARG A 27 6.23 12.37 3.19
CA ARG A 27 5.71 13.26 2.13
C ARG A 27 6.01 12.78 0.71
N THR A 28 7.07 11.99 0.53
CA THR A 28 7.47 11.39 -0.76
C THR A 28 6.74 10.09 -1.08
N ALA A 29 6.05 9.47 -0.11
CA ALA A 29 5.54 8.11 -0.28
C ALA A 29 4.54 7.99 -1.44
N ASN A 30 3.57 8.91 -1.55
CA ASN A 30 2.56 8.87 -2.60
C ASN A 30 3.16 9.08 -4.01
N SER A 31 4.10 10.01 -4.17
CA SER A 31 4.74 10.26 -5.48
C SER A 31 5.67 9.12 -5.91
N LEU A 32 6.33 8.45 -4.94
CA LEU A 32 7.05 7.20 -5.18
C LEU A 32 6.10 6.09 -5.68
N ILE A 33 4.99 5.87 -4.97
CA ILE A 33 3.96 4.89 -5.34
C ILE A 33 3.47 5.13 -6.77
N GLN A 34 3.14 6.38 -7.11
CA GLN A 34 2.73 6.77 -8.46
C GLN A 34 3.82 6.44 -9.50
N GLY A 35 5.09 6.74 -9.21
CA GLY A 35 6.20 6.49 -10.12
C GLY A 35 6.40 5.01 -10.42
N GLU A 36 6.24 4.14 -9.41
CA GLU A 36 6.29 2.69 -9.62
C GLU A 36 5.15 2.18 -10.48
N TYR A 37 3.94 2.73 -10.34
CA TYR A 37 2.84 2.39 -11.24
C TYR A 37 3.08 2.85 -12.68
N GLU A 38 3.59 4.07 -12.87
CA GLU A 38 3.95 4.56 -14.21
C GLU A 38 4.95 3.66 -14.94
N LYS A 39 5.92 3.06 -14.23
CA LYS A 39 6.86 2.11 -14.85
C LYS A 39 6.19 0.84 -15.38
N ILE A 40 5.01 0.49 -14.87
CA ILE A 40 4.34 -0.78 -15.14
C ILE A 40 3.22 -0.61 -16.16
N ILE A 41 2.36 0.39 -15.97
CA ILE A 41 1.17 0.61 -16.82
C ILE A 41 1.21 1.93 -17.60
N GLY A 42 2.31 2.68 -17.50
CA GLY A 42 2.54 3.88 -18.29
C GLY A 42 1.53 5.00 -18.01
N PRO A 43 1.08 5.72 -19.05
CA PRO A 43 0.18 6.86 -18.92
C PRO A 43 -1.15 6.56 -18.23
N THR A 44 -1.61 5.30 -18.26
CA THR A 44 -2.87 4.86 -17.63
C THR A 44 -2.89 5.14 -16.12
N THR A 45 -1.72 5.15 -15.46
CA THR A 45 -1.58 5.53 -14.05
C THR A 45 -2.26 6.85 -13.74
N LYS A 46 -2.16 7.85 -14.63
CA LYS A 46 -2.76 9.17 -14.43
C LYS A 46 -4.25 9.08 -14.19
N THR A 47 -4.97 8.40 -15.09
CA THR A 47 -6.43 8.29 -15.02
C THR A 47 -6.87 7.52 -13.77
N ILE A 48 -6.17 6.44 -13.44
CA ILE A 48 -6.47 5.60 -12.27
C ILE A 48 -6.31 6.39 -10.97
N VAL A 49 -5.14 6.98 -10.78
CA VAL A 49 -4.83 7.77 -9.58
C VAL A 49 -5.77 8.97 -9.49
N TYR A 50 -6.01 9.67 -10.60
CA TYR A 50 -6.91 10.82 -10.63
C TYR A 50 -8.33 10.44 -10.19
N ASN A 51 -8.91 9.39 -10.79
CA ASN A 51 -10.28 8.98 -10.48
C ASN A 51 -10.44 8.50 -9.03
N ALA A 52 -9.52 7.66 -8.56
CA ALA A 52 -9.51 7.13 -7.21
C ALA A 52 -9.42 8.25 -6.15
N VAL A 53 -8.49 9.20 -6.38
CA VAL A 53 -8.26 10.31 -5.46
C VAL A 53 -9.38 11.33 -5.54
N ASN A 54 -9.92 11.65 -6.72
CA ASN A 54 -11.05 12.57 -6.85
C ASN A 54 -12.26 12.03 -6.08
N ARG A 55 -12.59 10.74 -6.28
CA ARG A 55 -13.70 10.08 -5.60
C ARG A 55 -13.57 10.13 -4.07
N THR A 56 -12.42 9.73 -3.53
CA THR A 56 -12.20 9.71 -2.07
C THR A 56 -12.07 11.12 -1.48
N SER A 57 -11.43 12.05 -2.19
CA SER A 57 -11.32 13.45 -1.78
C SER A 57 -12.69 14.13 -1.72
N LYS A 58 -13.61 13.82 -2.63
CA LYS A 58 -14.99 14.33 -2.54
C LYS A 58 -15.68 13.89 -1.27
N ILE A 59 -15.53 12.64 -0.85
CA ILE A 59 -16.10 12.13 0.42
C ILE A 59 -15.56 12.93 1.60
N PHE A 60 -14.23 13.14 1.63
CA PHE A 60 -13.55 13.88 2.68
C PHE A 60 -13.95 15.37 2.72
N PHE A 61 -13.84 16.08 1.59
CA PHE A 61 -14.16 17.50 1.52
C PHE A 61 -15.64 17.79 1.66
N ASN A 62 -16.53 16.94 1.13
CA ASN A 62 -17.97 17.09 1.33
C ASN A 62 -18.32 16.95 2.81
N TYR A 63 -17.75 15.98 3.53
CA TYR A 63 -18.00 15.84 4.97
C TYR A 63 -17.67 17.12 5.74
N ILE A 64 -16.51 17.72 5.47
CA ILE A 64 -16.08 18.97 6.11
C ILE A 64 -16.93 20.16 5.63
N HIS A 65 -17.25 20.23 4.35
CA HIS A 65 -18.06 21.30 3.78
C HIS A 65 -19.47 21.34 4.37
N GLN A 66 -20.11 20.17 4.54
CA GLN A 66 -21.43 20.06 5.16
C GLN A 66 -21.44 20.48 6.63
N GLN A 67 -20.34 20.26 7.37
CA GLN A 67 -20.20 20.79 8.73
C GLN A 67 -20.08 22.32 8.73
N ASN A 68 -19.37 22.89 7.76
CA ASN A 68 -19.25 24.34 7.62
C ASN A 68 -20.62 24.95 7.28
N ILE A 69 -21.37 24.44 6.29
CA ILE A 69 -22.69 25.00 5.92
C ILE A 69 -23.64 25.07 7.12
N LYS A 70 -23.61 24.07 8.02
CA LYS A 70 -24.41 24.09 9.25
C LYS A 70 -24.08 25.27 10.18
N LEU A 71 -22.89 25.86 10.04
CA LEU A 71 -22.43 27.03 10.80
C LEU A 71 -22.74 28.36 10.08
N GLY A 72 -23.33 28.35 8.88
CA GLY A 72 -23.78 29.55 8.14
C GLY A 72 -23.76 29.40 6.60
N GLU A 73 -24.47 30.27 5.89
CA GLU A 73 -24.38 30.37 4.42
C GLU A 73 -23.06 31.04 4.00
N TYR A 74 -22.37 30.45 3.02
CA TYR A 74 -21.11 30.97 2.49
C TYR A 74 -21.17 31.18 0.99
N LEU A 75 -20.52 32.24 0.50
CA LEU A 75 -20.24 32.40 -0.92
C LEU A 75 -19.39 31.21 -1.42
N LYS A 76 -19.56 30.85 -2.70
CA LYS A 76 -18.78 29.75 -3.33
C LYS A 76 -17.27 29.94 -3.15
N ARG A 77 -16.79 31.17 -3.37
CA ARG A 77 -15.37 31.52 -3.20
C ARG A 77 -14.87 31.26 -1.77
N ASP A 78 -15.65 31.62 -0.75
CA ASP A 78 -15.28 31.40 0.65
C ASP A 78 -15.25 29.91 1.00
N SER A 79 -16.20 29.15 0.47
CA SER A 79 -16.26 27.70 0.64
C SER A 79 -15.02 27.02 0.02
N ILE A 80 -14.66 27.41 -1.20
CA ILE A 80 -13.47 26.90 -1.89
C ILE A 80 -12.19 27.29 -1.11
N ASN A 81 -12.04 28.56 -0.73
CA ASN A 81 -10.90 29.02 0.06
C ASN A 81 -10.74 28.24 1.38
N ARG A 82 -11.83 27.98 2.10
CA ARG A 82 -11.81 27.20 3.35
C ARG A 82 -11.31 25.78 3.13
N LEU A 83 -11.75 25.12 2.05
CA LEU A 83 -11.32 23.76 1.72
C LEU A 83 -9.86 23.74 1.22
N LEU A 84 -9.45 24.71 0.39
CA LEU A 84 -8.06 24.86 -0.05
C LEU A 84 -7.10 25.08 1.13
N ASN A 85 -7.52 25.86 2.13
CA ASN A 85 -6.73 26.12 3.33
C ASN A 85 -6.51 24.87 4.21
N LEU A 86 -7.18 23.75 3.95
CA LEU A 86 -6.87 22.47 4.59
C LEU A 86 -5.61 21.82 4.01
N LEU A 87 -5.32 22.03 2.73
CA LEU A 87 -4.25 21.32 2.02
C LEU A 87 -2.84 21.65 2.57
N PRO A 88 -2.49 22.91 2.91
CA PRO A 88 -1.23 23.20 3.62
C PRO A 88 -1.13 22.48 4.97
N LEU A 89 -2.24 22.43 5.72
CA LEU A 89 -2.33 21.75 7.02
C LEU A 89 -2.20 20.23 6.91
N MET A 90 -2.24 19.68 5.69
CA MET A 90 -2.02 18.27 5.36
C MET A 90 -0.62 18.01 4.77
N GLY A 91 0.21 19.05 4.63
CA GLY A 91 1.59 18.94 4.13
C GLY A 91 1.72 18.96 2.61
N TYR A 92 0.69 19.44 1.90
CA TYR A 92 0.61 19.32 0.44
C TYR A 92 1.23 20.47 -0.35
N GLY A 93 1.74 21.50 0.33
CA GLY A 93 2.28 22.72 -0.28
C GLY A 93 1.43 23.96 0.05
N LEU A 94 1.67 25.03 -0.68
CA LEU A 94 0.98 26.31 -0.53
C LEU A 94 0.11 26.61 -1.74
N PHE A 95 -1.08 27.15 -1.50
CA PHE A 95 -2.13 27.29 -2.49
C PHE A 95 -2.53 28.75 -2.63
N GLU A 96 -2.74 29.17 -3.87
CA GLU A 96 -3.21 30.50 -4.23
C GLU A 96 -4.18 30.39 -5.41
N ILE A 97 -5.36 30.98 -5.30
CA ILE A 97 -6.24 31.16 -6.47
C ILE A 97 -5.71 32.38 -7.22
N SER A 98 -5.09 32.14 -8.38
CA SER A 98 -4.52 33.19 -9.23
C SER A 98 -5.54 33.79 -10.18
N GLU A 99 -6.52 33.00 -10.65
CA GLU A 99 -7.63 33.47 -11.48
C GLU A 99 -8.96 32.95 -10.96
N TRP A 100 -9.97 33.83 -10.98
CA TRP A 100 -11.33 33.54 -10.54
C TRP A 100 -12.32 34.13 -11.54
N ASP A 101 -12.86 33.29 -12.41
CA ASP A 101 -13.91 33.65 -13.36
C ASP A 101 -15.20 32.84 -13.06
N PRO A 102 -16.12 33.40 -12.26
CA PRO A 102 -17.35 32.71 -11.91
C PRO A 102 -18.38 32.71 -13.05
N GLU A 103 -18.27 33.60 -14.03
CA GLU A 103 -19.19 33.69 -15.17
C GLU A 103 -18.89 32.56 -16.16
N GLU A 104 -17.62 32.40 -16.52
CA GLU A 104 -17.15 31.31 -17.38
C GLU A 104 -16.93 29.99 -16.62
N ARG A 105 -17.13 29.99 -15.29
CA ARG A 105 -16.92 28.83 -14.39
C ARG A 105 -15.50 28.25 -14.55
N ARG A 106 -14.50 29.14 -14.61
CA ARG A 106 -13.08 28.82 -14.77
C ARG A 106 -12.26 29.39 -13.62
N TYR A 107 -11.32 28.58 -13.16
CA TYR A 107 -10.45 28.91 -12.03
C TYR A 107 -9.02 28.50 -12.34
N GLU A 108 -8.05 29.27 -11.83
CA GLU A 108 -6.65 28.90 -11.83
C GLU A 108 -6.14 28.82 -10.38
N VAL A 109 -5.46 27.73 -10.06
CA VAL A 109 -4.83 27.52 -8.75
C VAL A 109 -3.33 27.29 -8.93
N LYS A 110 -2.53 28.12 -8.24
CA LYS A 110 -1.08 27.96 -8.13
C LYS A 110 -0.74 27.17 -6.87
N VAL A 111 0.16 26.20 -7.03
CA VAL A 111 0.66 25.37 -5.93
C VAL A 111 2.17 25.46 -5.84
N ARG A 112 2.68 26.08 -4.77
CA ARG A 112 4.12 26.11 -4.47
C ARG A 112 4.49 24.95 -3.55
N ASN A 113 5.68 24.39 -3.75
CA ASN A 113 6.18 23.26 -2.96
C ASN A 113 5.18 22.08 -2.95
N CYS A 114 4.66 21.71 -4.12
CA CYS A 114 3.70 20.60 -4.25
C CYS A 114 4.34 19.29 -3.81
N TYR A 115 3.67 18.51 -2.96
CA TYR A 115 4.22 17.24 -2.48
C TYR A 115 4.38 16.18 -3.59
N ASN A 116 3.56 16.25 -4.65
CA ASN A 116 3.59 15.27 -5.73
C ASN A 116 4.88 15.31 -6.56
N THR A 117 5.60 16.43 -6.59
CA THR A 117 6.81 16.58 -7.41
C THR A 117 8.05 16.00 -6.75
N LEU A 118 8.03 15.68 -5.45
CA LEU A 118 9.24 15.38 -4.68
C LEU A 118 10.01 14.14 -5.15
N TYR A 119 9.33 13.15 -5.73
CA TYR A 119 9.96 11.97 -6.31
C TYR A 119 10.51 12.23 -7.73
N TYR A 120 9.84 13.13 -8.47
CA TYR A 120 10.12 13.40 -9.87
C TYR A 120 11.17 14.50 -9.98
N LYS A 121 12.40 14.12 -10.31
CA LYS A 121 13.45 15.07 -10.68
C LYS A 121 13.49 15.19 -12.19
N ASP A 122 13.46 16.41 -12.71
CA ASP A 122 13.64 16.70 -14.14
C ASP A 122 12.63 15.97 -15.04
N SER A 123 11.34 16.01 -14.66
CA SER A 123 10.29 15.40 -15.48
C SER A 123 10.10 16.16 -16.79
N ASP A 124 9.76 15.43 -17.85
CA ASP A 124 9.41 15.95 -19.18
C ASP A 124 7.91 16.28 -19.31
N LYS A 125 7.12 15.98 -18.28
CA LYS A 125 5.66 16.15 -18.27
C LYS A 125 5.15 16.57 -16.88
N PRO A 126 3.92 17.09 -16.78
CA PRO A 126 3.25 17.28 -15.49
C PRO A 126 2.95 15.94 -14.78
N VAL A 127 3.16 15.89 -13.47
CA VAL A 127 3.10 14.65 -12.66
C VAL A 127 2.14 14.75 -11.45
N CYS A 128 1.47 15.88 -11.21
CA CYS A 128 0.69 16.09 -10.00
C CYS A 128 -0.76 15.58 -10.12
N TYR A 129 -0.93 14.29 -10.41
CA TYR A 129 -2.24 13.69 -10.66
C TYR A 129 -3.14 13.72 -9.42
N GLU A 130 -2.60 13.39 -8.25
CA GLU A 130 -3.36 13.45 -6.99
C GLU A 130 -3.77 14.88 -6.64
N MET A 131 -2.89 15.86 -6.90
CA MET A 131 -3.21 17.27 -6.67
C MET A 131 -4.34 17.74 -7.58
N ALA A 132 -4.24 17.46 -8.89
CA ALA A 132 -5.29 17.79 -9.84
C ALA A 132 -6.64 17.20 -9.41
N ALA A 133 -6.64 15.96 -8.93
CA ALA A 133 -7.83 15.27 -8.44
C ALA A 133 -8.41 15.88 -7.16
N LYS A 134 -7.56 16.28 -6.21
CA LYS A 134 -7.96 16.96 -4.96
C LYS A 134 -8.56 18.34 -5.25
N LEU A 135 -7.93 19.11 -6.13
CA LEU A 135 -8.43 20.43 -6.54
C LEU A 135 -9.78 20.31 -7.26
N ALA A 136 -9.89 19.38 -8.22
CA ALA A 136 -11.15 19.04 -8.86
C ALA A 136 -12.22 18.68 -7.82
N ALA A 137 -11.92 17.79 -6.88
CA ALA A 137 -12.86 17.38 -5.84
C ALA A 137 -13.35 18.55 -4.97
N ILE A 138 -12.49 19.50 -4.61
CA ILE A 138 -12.89 20.70 -3.85
C ILE A 138 -13.91 21.53 -4.63
N ILE A 139 -13.61 21.80 -5.91
CA ILE A 139 -14.50 22.61 -6.76
C ILE A 139 -15.82 21.87 -6.99
N GLU A 140 -15.79 20.57 -7.31
CA GLU A 140 -16.99 19.74 -7.50
C GLU A 140 -17.88 19.68 -6.26
N VAL A 141 -17.31 19.63 -5.05
CA VAL A 141 -18.08 19.63 -3.80
C VAL A 141 -18.85 20.94 -3.59
N VAL A 142 -18.25 22.07 -3.96
CA VAL A 142 -18.88 23.39 -3.77
C VAL A 142 -19.85 23.73 -4.90
N HIS A 143 -19.55 23.30 -6.11
CA HIS A 143 -20.38 23.55 -7.28
C HIS A 143 -21.56 22.57 -7.35
N GLY A 144 -21.31 21.28 -7.14
CA GLY A 144 -22.28 20.20 -7.33
C GLY A 144 -22.19 19.57 -8.73
N GLU A 145 -21.35 20.09 -9.62
CA GLU A 145 -21.10 19.60 -10.97
C GLU A 145 -19.64 19.15 -11.14
N LYS A 146 -19.39 18.26 -12.11
CA LYS A 146 -18.07 17.72 -12.43
C LYS A 146 -17.13 18.79 -12.99
N THR A 147 -15.84 18.57 -12.81
CA THR A 147 -14.80 19.47 -13.31
C THR A 147 -13.81 18.77 -14.21
N ALA A 148 -13.24 19.53 -15.14
CA ALA A 148 -11.98 19.18 -15.80
C ALA A 148 -10.86 19.99 -15.15
N CYS A 149 -9.85 19.30 -14.64
CA CYS A 149 -8.68 19.91 -14.02
C CYS A 149 -7.42 19.49 -14.78
N ARG A 150 -6.64 20.46 -15.25
CA ARG A 150 -5.42 20.25 -16.03
C ARG A 150 -4.26 20.99 -15.37
N GLU A 151 -3.18 20.26 -15.09
CA GLU A 151 -1.90 20.85 -14.73
C GLU A 151 -1.21 21.40 -16.00
N THR A 152 -1.00 22.70 -16.06
CA THR A 152 -0.37 23.39 -17.21
C THR A 152 1.09 23.75 -16.97
N GLN A 153 1.49 23.89 -15.71
CA GLN A 153 2.88 24.06 -15.28
C GLN A 153 3.15 23.13 -14.11
N CYS A 154 4.35 22.55 -14.05
CA CYS A 154 4.71 21.59 -13.01
C CYS A 154 6.13 21.86 -12.50
N SER A 155 6.30 22.01 -11.19
CA SER A 155 7.63 22.24 -10.59
C SER A 155 8.55 21.02 -10.59
N ALA A 156 8.09 19.88 -11.11
CA ALA A 156 8.98 18.74 -11.41
C ALA A 156 9.75 18.94 -12.74
N MET A 157 9.26 19.84 -13.59
CA MET A 157 9.89 20.22 -14.86
C MET A 157 10.84 21.40 -14.60
N LYS A 158 11.96 21.49 -15.33
CA LYS A 158 13.04 22.46 -15.06
C LYS A 158 12.63 23.92 -15.25
N GLU A 159 11.62 24.13 -16.08
CA GLU A 159 11.18 25.44 -16.54
C GLU A 159 10.32 26.18 -15.51
N TYR A 160 9.80 25.47 -14.50
CA TYR A 160 8.81 26.02 -13.57
C TYR A 160 9.23 25.83 -12.10
N ASP A 161 8.99 26.84 -11.26
CA ASP A 161 9.25 26.82 -9.81
C ASP A 161 7.97 26.53 -8.99
N HIS A 162 6.82 26.42 -9.64
CA HIS A 162 5.53 26.08 -9.05
C HIS A 162 4.66 25.29 -10.02
N CYS A 163 3.57 24.71 -9.51
CA CYS A 163 2.55 24.05 -10.32
C CYS A 163 1.38 25.01 -10.57
N VAL A 164 0.77 24.92 -11.75
CA VAL A 164 -0.43 25.68 -12.12
C VAL A 164 -1.50 24.72 -12.61
N PHE A 165 -2.71 24.86 -12.09
CA PHE A 165 -3.86 24.03 -12.43
C PHE A 165 -5.01 24.91 -12.95
N GLU A 166 -5.41 24.66 -14.18
CA GLU A 166 -6.62 25.22 -14.79
C GLU A 166 -7.80 24.29 -14.51
N ILE A 167 -8.89 24.84 -14.00
CA ILE A 167 -10.09 24.08 -13.62
C ILE A 167 -11.32 24.71 -14.27
N SER A 168 -12.07 23.90 -15.02
CA SER A 168 -13.35 24.31 -15.62
C SER A 168 -14.49 23.44 -15.10
N VAL A 169 -15.60 24.05 -14.71
CA VAL A 169 -16.79 23.32 -14.23
C VAL A 169 -17.75 23.07 -15.38
N GLY A 170 -18.08 21.80 -15.62
CA GLY A 170 -19.09 21.41 -16.60
C GLY A 170 -20.52 21.48 -16.06
N ASP A 171 -21.43 20.81 -16.79
CA ASP A 171 -22.86 20.76 -16.48
C ASP A 171 -23.30 19.40 -15.90
N GLU A 172 -22.45 18.37 -15.98
CA GLU A 172 -22.75 17.07 -15.41
C GLU A 172 -22.75 17.12 -13.88
N SER A 173 -23.80 16.61 -13.23
CA SER A 173 -23.83 16.51 -11.77
C SER A 173 -22.67 15.67 -11.23
N SER A 174 -21.99 16.20 -10.20
CA SER A 174 -21.06 15.42 -9.40
C SER A 174 -21.86 14.67 -8.33
N GLN A 175 -21.93 13.34 -8.45
CA GLN A 175 -22.61 12.52 -7.44
C GLN A 175 -21.92 12.66 -6.08
N ILE A 176 -22.68 13.00 -5.04
CA ILE A 176 -22.21 13.03 -3.64
C ILE A 176 -22.53 11.69 -2.99
N LEU A 177 -21.48 10.95 -2.67
CA LEU A 177 -21.52 9.54 -2.28
C LEU A 177 -21.05 9.39 -0.83
N ARG A 178 -21.98 9.04 0.07
CA ARG A 178 -21.80 8.57 1.46
C ARG A 178 -20.96 9.44 2.42
N LYS A 179 -21.03 9.12 3.72
CA LYS A 179 -20.10 9.63 4.75
C LYS A 179 -18.76 8.87 4.68
N PRO A 180 -17.66 9.45 5.19
CA PRO A 180 -16.42 8.71 5.42
C PRO A 180 -16.69 7.45 6.26
N SER A 181 -16.00 6.34 5.97
CA SER A 181 -16.20 5.06 6.66
C SER A 181 -15.81 5.08 8.14
N SER A 182 -14.96 6.03 8.53
CA SER A 182 -14.49 6.18 9.90
C SER A 182 -14.41 7.66 10.25
N ILE A 183 -15.32 8.09 11.14
CA ILE A 183 -15.40 9.44 11.67
C ILE A 183 -15.10 9.44 13.17
N GLN A 184 -14.71 10.59 13.69
CA GLN A 184 -14.48 10.82 15.12
C GLN A 184 -15.80 10.78 15.88
N ASP A 185 -15.79 10.16 17.05
CA ASP A 185 -16.91 10.17 17.99
C ASP A 185 -16.74 11.36 18.93
N GLU A 186 -17.59 12.37 18.79
CA GLU A 186 -17.50 13.61 19.58
C GLU A 186 -17.79 13.39 21.09
N THR A 187 -18.31 12.22 21.49
CA THR A 187 -18.60 11.88 22.89
C THR A 187 -17.41 11.26 23.63
N ARG A 188 -16.34 10.88 22.91
CA ARG A 188 -15.12 10.29 23.49
C ARG A 188 -14.04 11.35 23.72
N GLU A 189 -13.23 11.12 24.75
CA GLU A 189 -11.99 11.87 24.96
C GLU A 189 -10.85 11.28 24.13
N TYR A 190 -9.98 12.14 23.61
CA TYR A 190 -8.85 11.76 22.77
C TYR A 190 -7.55 12.36 23.30
N SER A 191 -6.47 11.61 23.17
CA SER A 191 -5.12 12.16 23.30
C SER A 191 -4.76 13.01 22.08
N GLU A 192 -3.60 13.68 22.11
CA GLU A 192 -3.16 14.55 21.02
C GLU A 192 -1.86 14.07 20.38
N ALA A 193 -1.92 13.78 19.07
CA ALA A 193 -0.72 13.69 18.25
C ALA A 193 -0.24 15.09 17.85
N LYS A 194 1.02 15.40 18.16
CA LYS A 194 1.65 16.69 17.84
C LYS A 194 2.45 16.59 16.55
N VAL A 195 2.23 17.53 15.65
CA VAL A 195 2.95 17.65 14.37
C VAL A 195 3.48 19.07 14.26
N LEU A 196 4.72 19.22 13.78
CA LEU A 196 5.29 20.54 13.52
C LEU A 196 4.90 20.98 12.11
N PHE A 197 4.45 22.21 11.95
CA PHE A 197 3.99 22.78 10.70
C PHE A 197 4.85 23.98 10.30
N ASN A 198 5.34 23.95 9.07
CA ASN A 198 6.02 25.05 8.43
C ASN A 198 5.02 25.80 7.52
N GLU A 199 4.56 26.95 8.00
CA GLU A 199 3.60 27.80 7.28
C GLU A 199 4.16 28.40 6.00
N GLU A 200 5.45 28.72 5.96
CA GLU A 200 6.09 29.36 4.80
C GLU A 200 6.31 28.38 3.65
N ARG A 201 6.25 27.08 3.91
CA ARG A 201 6.47 26.03 2.91
C ARG A 201 5.30 25.07 2.74
N GLY A 202 4.29 25.13 3.61
CA GLY A 202 3.19 24.17 3.61
C GLY A 202 3.65 22.74 3.94
N GLU A 203 4.61 22.59 4.85
CA GLU A 203 5.24 21.30 5.19
C GLU A 203 4.89 20.86 6.60
N LEU A 204 4.69 19.56 6.80
CA LEU A 204 4.50 18.97 8.12
C LEU A 204 5.69 18.09 8.48
N PHE A 205 6.04 18.07 9.75
CA PHE A 205 7.06 17.20 10.30
C PHE A 205 6.50 16.43 11.48
N PHE A 206 6.48 15.12 11.35
CA PHE A 206 6.05 14.19 12.39
C PHE A 206 7.22 13.29 12.76
N GLU A 207 7.58 13.27 14.05
CA GLU A 207 8.74 12.52 14.56
C GLU A 207 10.03 12.82 13.75
N ASN A 208 10.25 14.10 13.43
CA ASN A 208 11.35 14.63 12.62
C ASN A 208 11.37 14.21 11.13
N ALA A 209 10.34 13.53 10.64
CA ALA A 209 10.20 13.18 9.22
C ALA A 209 9.23 14.14 8.51
N ASN A 210 9.64 14.68 7.35
CA ASN A 210 8.73 15.44 6.49
C ASN A 210 7.58 14.53 6.01
N SER A 211 6.36 14.90 6.35
CA SER A 211 5.20 14.03 6.33
C SER A 211 3.99 14.69 5.67
N THR A 212 3.01 13.86 5.31
CA THR A 212 1.69 14.27 4.85
C THR A 212 0.61 13.59 5.65
N ILE A 213 -0.54 14.25 5.78
CA ILE A 213 -1.76 13.66 6.32
C ILE A 213 -2.59 13.18 5.15
N VAL A 214 -2.98 11.91 5.15
CA VAL A 214 -3.74 11.31 4.05
C VAL A 214 -5.04 10.70 4.60
N PRO A 215 -6.21 10.98 4.00
CA PRO A 215 -7.45 10.29 4.32
C PRO A 215 -7.27 8.78 4.22
N ILE A 216 -7.77 8.04 5.21
CA ILE A 216 -7.47 6.60 5.33
C ILE A 216 -7.94 5.77 4.12
N GLU A 217 -9.00 6.20 3.44
CA GLU A 217 -9.59 5.51 2.29
C GLU A 217 -8.83 5.71 0.98
N GLU A 218 -7.94 6.71 0.88
CA GLU A 218 -7.30 7.09 -0.38
C GLU A 218 -6.44 5.96 -0.96
N THR A 219 -5.57 5.37 -0.13
CA THR A 219 -4.65 4.31 -0.56
C THR A 219 -5.38 3.05 -0.97
N THR A 220 -6.44 2.67 -0.23
CA THR A 220 -7.20 1.46 -0.56
C THR A 220 -8.06 1.67 -1.81
N ALA A 221 -8.54 2.88 -2.08
CA ALA A 221 -9.19 3.21 -3.35
C ALA A 221 -8.23 3.10 -4.53
N ILE A 222 -7.04 3.70 -4.45
CA ILE A 222 -6.01 3.59 -5.51
C ILE A 222 -5.65 2.12 -5.73
N LYS A 223 -5.42 1.37 -4.64
CA LYS A 223 -5.06 -0.05 -4.70
C LYS A 223 -6.13 -0.89 -5.40
N LYS A 224 -7.41 -0.66 -5.11
CA LYS A 224 -8.52 -1.40 -5.72
C LYS A 224 -8.67 -1.14 -7.21
N GLU A 225 -8.58 0.12 -7.61
CA GLU A 225 -8.64 0.50 -9.04
C GLU A 225 -7.46 -0.10 -9.82
N LEU A 226 -6.29 -0.22 -9.19
CA LEU A 226 -5.15 -0.92 -9.77
C LEU A 226 -5.34 -2.44 -9.79
N GLU A 227 -5.91 -3.02 -8.73
CA GLU A 227 -6.21 -4.45 -8.70
C GLU A 227 -7.14 -4.87 -9.85
N GLU A 228 -8.09 -4.02 -10.24
CA GLU A 228 -8.97 -4.28 -11.38
C GLU A 228 -8.23 -4.33 -12.73
N ILE A 229 -7.06 -3.67 -12.83
CA ILE A 229 -6.32 -3.50 -14.09
C ILE A 229 -5.13 -4.44 -14.18
N ILE A 230 -4.34 -4.54 -13.11
CA ILE A 230 -3.13 -5.36 -13.06
C ILE A 230 -3.25 -6.57 -12.14
N GLY A 231 -4.43 -6.82 -11.55
CA GLY A 231 -4.67 -7.99 -10.71
C GLY A 231 -3.77 -8.02 -9.48
N ALA A 232 -3.31 -9.23 -9.14
CA ALA A 232 -2.52 -9.46 -7.93
C ALA A 232 -1.14 -8.74 -7.94
N THR A 233 -0.69 -8.27 -9.10
CA THR A 233 0.55 -7.48 -9.25
C THR A 233 0.61 -6.29 -8.30
N VAL A 234 -0.54 -5.68 -8.00
CA VAL A 234 -0.63 -4.54 -7.08
C VAL A 234 -0.08 -4.88 -5.68
N TYR A 235 -0.28 -6.10 -5.17
CA TYR A 235 0.16 -6.49 -3.83
C TYR A 235 1.69 -6.55 -3.73
N THR A 236 2.36 -7.11 -4.74
CA THR A 236 3.83 -7.13 -4.79
C THR A 236 4.43 -5.73 -4.92
N ILE A 237 3.81 -4.87 -5.72
CA ILE A 237 4.25 -3.47 -5.85
C ILE A 237 4.13 -2.77 -4.50
N MET A 238 2.96 -2.85 -3.86
CA MET A 238 2.71 -2.26 -2.55
C MET A 238 3.64 -2.81 -1.48
N TYR A 239 3.95 -4.10 -1.51
CA TYR A 239 4.92 -4.72 -0.60
C TYR A 239 6.33 -4.12 -0.76
N ARG A 240 6.85 -4.03 -1.99
CA ARG A 240 8.16 -3.44 -2.26
C ARG A 240 8.21 -1.97 -1.87
N LEU A 241 7.15 -1.21 -2.16
CA LEU A 241 7.01 0.18 -1.74
C LEU A 241 7.05 0.33 -0.22
N GLY A 242 6.49 -0.61 0.53
CA GLY A 242 6.56 -0.64 1.99
C GLY A 242 7.98 -0.77 2.51
N ILE A 243 8.78 -1.66 1.89
CA ILE A 243 10.20 -1.83 2.21
C ILE A 243 10.95 -0.54 1.92
N GLN A 244 10.86 -0.04 0.68
CA GLN A 244 11.58 1.15 0.24
C GLN A 244 11.22 2.38 1.08
N ALA A 245 9.93 2.62 1.35
CA ALA A 245 9.49 3.73 2.17
C ALA A 245 10.04 3.65 3.61
N THR A 246 10.23 2.43 4.11
CA THR A 246 10.79 2.19 5.45
C THR A 246 12.30 2.43 5.47
N GLU A 247 13.03 1.97 4.46
CA GLU A 247 14.47 2.22 4.29
C GLU A 247 14.76 3.72 4.12
N GLU A 248 13.98 4.43 3.29
CA GLU A 248 14.08 5.88 3.14
C GLU A 248 13.72 6.64 4.43
N ALA A 249 12.72 6.17 5.16
CA ALA A 249 12.37 6.74 6.47
C ALA A 249 13.55 6.57 7.43
N LEU A 250 14.11 5.37 7.52
CA LEU A 250 15.05 4.99 8.56
C LEU A 250 16.50 5.39 8.27
N SER A 251 16.91 5.51 7.01
CA SER A 251 18.23 6.06 6.62
C SER A 251 18.42 7.50 7.12
N LYS A 252 17.36 8.31 7.18
CA LYS A 252 17.40 9.64 7.81
C LYS A 252 17.41 9.59 9.34
N PHE A 253 16.98 8.48 9.94
CA PHE A 253 17.10 8.20 11.37
C PHE A 253 18.48 7.65 11.76
N GLU A 254 19.26 7.09 10.82
CA GLU A 254 20.60 6.54 11.07
C GLU A 254 21.60 7.60 11.57
N GLU A 255 21.53 8.84 11.07
CA GLU A 255 22.40 9.94 11.51
C GLU A 255 22.24 10.26 13.01
N GLY A 256 21.08 9.97 13.62
CA GLY A 256 20.82 10.18 15.05
C GLY A 256 20.86 8.91 15.91
N MET A 257 20.56 7.73 15.34
CA MET A 257 20.40 6.47 16.10
C MET A 257 21.50 5.43 15.90
N ILE A 258 22.50 5.58 15.02
CA ILE A 258 23.64 4.63 14.95
C ILE A 258 24.38 4.51 16.30
N LYS A 259 24.42 5.58 17.10
CA LYS A 259 24.91 5.52 18.50
C LYS A 259 24.01 4.68 19.42
N VAL A 260 22.71 4.59 19.15
CA VAL A 260 21.71 3.90 19.96
C VAL A 260 21.55 2.44 19.53
N ALA A 261 21.52 2.15 18.22
CA ALA A 261 21.39 0.79 17.69
C ALA A 261 22.57 -0.13 18.06
N ARG A 262 23.77 0.44 18.29
CA ARG A 262 24.93 -0.30 18.84
C ARG A 262 24.89 -0.50 20.37
N THR A 263 24.03 0.22 21.08
CA THR A 263 23.96 0.23 22.56
C THR A 263 22.66 -0.35 23.11
N VAL A 264 21.64 -0.52 22.25
CA VAL A 264 20.31 -0.98 22.60
C VAL A 264 20.06 -2.37 22.04
N SER A 265 19.44 -3.26 22.82
CA SER A 265 19.08 -4.60 22.35
C SER A 265 18.11 -4.55 21.17
N LYS A 266 18.22 -5.54 20.26
CA LYS A 266 17.33 -5.66 19.09
C LYS A 266 15.86 -5.67 19.48
N LYS A 267 15.51 -6.35 20.59
CA LYS A 267 14.15 -6.34 21.16
C LYS A 267 13.65 -4.94 21.53
N ARG A 268 14.50 -4.08 22.08
CA ARG A 268 14.11 -2.69 22.39
C ARG A 268 14.04 -1.81 21.14
N LEU A 269 14.87 -2.09 20.14
CA LEU A 269 14.80 -1.42 18.83
C LEU A 269 13.48 -1.73 18.12
N ILE A 270 13.08 -3.01 18.03
CA ILE A 270 11.81 -3.38 17.39
C ILE A 270 10.61 -2.77 18.12
N LEU A 271 10.58 -2.77 19.46
CA LEU A 271 9.51 -2.12 20.22
C LEU A 271 9.43 -0.61 19.94
N LYS A 272 10.58 0.05 19.72
CA LYS A 272 10.61 1.47 19.34
C LYS A 272 10.09 1.71 17.93
N LEU A 273 10.34 0.80 16.98
CA LEU A 273 9.77 0.88 15.63
C LEU A 273 8.25 0.62 15.66
N LEU A 274 7.81 -0.40 16.41
CA LEU A 274 6.38 -0.73 16.55
C LEU A 274 5.58 0.39 17.18
N SER A 275 6.14 1.16 18.12
CA SER A 275 5.44 2.31 18.72
C SER A 275 5.15 3.45 17.74
N GLN A 276 5.77 3.45 16.54
CA GLN A 276 5.50 4.40 15.48
C GLN A 276 4.27 4.04 14.65
N ILE A 277 3.96 2.74 14.52
CA ILE A 277 2.83 2.23 13.72
C ILE A 277 1.50 2.86 14.14
N PRO A 278 1.08 2.82 15.43
CA PRO A 278 -0.22 3.35 15.81
C PRO A 278 -0.23 4.88 15.74
N ARG A 279 0.89 5.54 16.07
CA ARG A 279 1.03 6.99 16.01
C ARG A 279 0.96 7.55 14.58
N ARG A 280 1.24 6.73 13.56
CA ARG A 280 1.06 7.04 12.14
C ARG A 280 -0.31 6.63 11.60
N GLY A 281 -1.17 6.02 12.42
CA GLY A 281 -2.50 5.54 12.02
C GLY A 281 -2.47 4.25 11.20
N PHE A 282 -1.40 3.46 11.28
CA PHE A 282 -1.23 2.23 10.48
C PHE A 282 -1.92 1.00 11.10
N GLY A 283 -2.31 1.09 12.37
CA GLY A 283 -2.91 0.01 13.16
C GLY A 283 -2.27 -0.09 14.54
N ILE A 284 -2.75 -1.00 15.39
CA ILE A 284 -2.18 -1.26 16.72
C ILE A 284 -1.40 -2.57 16.67
N PRO A 285 -0.06 -2.52 16.71
CA PRO A 285 0.74 -3.73 16.74
C PRO A 285 0.85 -4.32 18.14
N GLU A 286 0.86 -5.64 18.19
CA GLU A 286 1.21 -6.47 19.33
C GLU A 286 2.37 -7.37 18.91
N LEU A 287 3.50 -7.28 19.62
CA LEU A 287 4.63 -8.18 19.42
C LEU A 287 4.32 -9.51 20.13
N VAL A 288 3.88 -10.49 19.35
CA VAL A 288 3.54 -11.83 19.85
C VAL A 288 4.81 -12.64 20.10
N GLU A 289 5.78 -12.54 19.19
CA GLU A 289 7.02 -13.33 19.28
C GLU A 289 8.19 -12.56 18.70
N PHE A 290 9.36 -12.75 19.31
CA PHE A 290 10.63 -12.21 18.86
C PHE A 290 11.74 -13.23 19.16
N ASP A 291 12.30 -13.84 18.12
CA ASP A 291 13.42 -14.77 18.21
C ASP A 291 14.64 -14.14 17.52
N GLU A 292 15.65 -13.79 18.31
CA GLU A 292 16.84 -13.12 17.82
C GLU A 292 17.79 -14.06 17.06
N GLU A 293 17.84 -15.34 17.45
CA GLU A 293 18.74 -16.32 16.85
C GLU A 293 18.21 -16.82 15.51
N LYS A 294 16.89 -17.01 15.41
CA LYS A 294 16.22 -17.41 14.17
C LYS A 294 15.89 -16.24 13.24
N PHE A 295 16.16 -15.01 13.66
CA PHE A 295 15.75 -13.78 12.97
C PHE A 295 14.26 -13.82 12.63
N TYR A 296 13.41 -13.94 13.66
CA TYR A 296 11.98 -14.14 13.47
C TYR A 296 11.16 -13.18 14.33
N VAL A 297 10.08 -12.65 13.73
CA VAL A 297 9.13 -11.75 14.39
C VAL A 297 7.72 -12.17 14.01
N LYS A 298 6.87 -12.32 15.04
CA LYS A 298 5.42 -12.47 14.87
C LYS A 298 4.69 -11.27 15.42
N LEU A 299 3.86 -10.63 14.60
CA LEU A 299 3.05 -9.48 14.98
C LEU A 299 1.57 -9.78 14.76
N ARG A 300 0.73 -9.28 15.66
CA ARG A 300 -0.69 -9.06 15.38
C ARG A 300 -0.96 -7.58 15.26
N VAL A 301 -1.76 -7.18 14.29
CA VAL A 301 -2.13 -5.77 14.08
C VAL A 301 -3.65 -5.66 14.03
N ARG A 302 -4.22 -4.90 14.96
CA ARG A 302 -5.64 -4.51 14.94
C ARG A 302 -5.83 -3.20 14.21
N ASN A 303 -7.00 -3.00 13.60
CA ASN A 303 -7.35 -1.79 12.85
C ASN A 303 -6.32 -1.43 11.76
N ALA A 304 -5.78 -2.41 11.07
CA ALA A 304 -4.74 -2.20 10.07
C ALA A 304 -5.24 -1.27 8.94
N MET A 305 -4.39 -0.36 8.48
CA MET A 305 -4.83 0.69 7.55
C MET A 305 -5.34 0.16 6.20
N GLU A 306 -4.78 -0.94 5.71
CA GLU A 306 -5.08 -1.48 4.37
C GLU A 306 -6.38 -2.28 4.32
N THR A 307 -6.97 -2.64 5.47
CA THR A 307 -8.26 -3.35 5.50
C THR A 307 -9.43 -2.42 5.27
N VAL A 308 -9.23 -1.10 5.38
CA VAL A 308 -10.28 -0.10 5.22
C VAL A 308 -10.85 -0.14 3.81
N GLY A 309 -12.17 -0.38 3.72
CA GLY A 309 -12.89 -0.44 2.46
C GLY A 309 -12.88 -1.82 1.80
N TYR A 310 -12.13 -2.80 2.32
CA TYR A 310 -12.31 -4.21 2.00
C TYR A 310 -13.41 -4.80 2.89
N ARG A 311 -14.21 -5.70 2.32
CA ARG A 311 -15.21 -6.51 3.03
C ARG A 311 -15.11 -7.90 2.44
N ASP A 312 -15.02 -8.92 3.29
CA ASP A 312 -15.03 -10.33 2.89
C ASP A 312 -13.98 -10.64 1.80
N SER A 313 -12.77 -10.11 1.98
CA SER A 313 -11.63 -10.44 1.13
C SER A 313 -11.33 -11.93 1.24
N GLU A 314 -11.08 -12.58 0.12
CA GLU A 314 -10.70 -14.00 0.11
C GLU A 314 -9.22 -14.21 0.48
N MET A 315 -8.44 -13.12 0.53
CA MET A 315 -7.01 -13.16 0.82
C MET A 315 -6.55 -12.00 1.72
N PRO A 316 -5.36 -12.12 2.33
CA PRO A 316 -4.77 -11.03 3.08
C PRO A 316 -4.44 -9.84 2.19
N VAL A 317 -4.80 -8.63 2.63
CA VAL A 317 -4.69 -7.41 1.82
C VAL A 317 -3.66 -6.42 2.33
N CYS A 318 -2.96 -6.67 3.43
CA CYS A 318 -2.06 -5.70 4.05
C CYS A 318 -0.62 -5.81 3.51
N SER A 319 -0.47 -5.82 2.19
CA SER A 319 0.81 -5.97 1.51
C SER A 319 1.78 -4.81 1.80
N LEU A 320 1.30 -3.56 1.85
CA LEU A 320 2.16 -2.40 2.18
C LEU A 320 2.65 -2.49 3.62
N LEU A 321 1.77 -2.85 4.56
CA LEU A 321 2.15 -3.03 5.96
C LEU A 321 3.12 -4.21 6.15
N ALA A 322 2.92 -5.33 5.44
CA ALA A 322 3.88 -6.43 5.42
C ALA A 322 5.26 -5.98 4.92
N GLY A 323 5.31 -5.14 3.87
CA GLY A 323 6.54 -4.52 3.39
C GLY A 323 7.21 -3.61 4.44
N VAL A 324 6.43 -2.80 5.15
CA VAL A 324 6.92 -1.96 6.26
C VAL A 324 7.52 -2.82 7.38
N ILE A 325 6.86 -3.92 7.73
CA ILE A 325 7.34 -4.86 8.76
C ILE A 325 8.63 -5.56 8.30
N ALA A 326 8.71 -5.99 7.03
CA ALA A 326 9.92 -6.59 6.48
C ALA A 326 11.10 -5.61 6.51
N GLY A 327 10.92 -4.38 6.02
CA GLY A 327 11.96 -3.35 6.03
C GLY A 327 12.41 -2.98 7.45
N GLY A 328 11.45 -2.83 8.38
CA GLY A 328 11.74 -2.56 9.79
C GLY A 328 12.50 -3.69 10.47
N SER A 329 12.10 -4.95 10.25
CA SER A 329 12.83 -6.13 10.74
C SER A 329 14.23 -6.24 10.12
N GLY A 330 14.38 -5.86 8.85
CA GLY A 330 15.68 -5.83 8.16
C GLY A 330 16.68 -4.92 8.87
N LEU A 331 16.24 -3.75 9.32
CA LEU A 331 17.04 -2.86 10.16
C LEU A 331 17.37 -3.50 11.52
N VAL A 332 16.40 -4.13 12.18
CA VAL A 332 16.58 -4.71 13.52
C VAL A 332 17.63 -5.82 13.52
N PHE A 333 17.59 -6.70 12.52
CA PHE A 333 18.50 -7.84 12.44
C PHE A 333 19.74 -7.57 11.60
N ASN A 334 19.78 -6.46 10.84
CA ASN A 334 20.79 -6.17 9.83
C ASN A 334 20.90 -7.31 8.80
N LYS A 335 19.75 -7.72 8.27
CA LYS A 335 19.56 -8.85 7.35
C LYS A 335 18.50 -8.52 6.30
N GLU A 336 18.56 -9.19 5.16
CA GLU A 336 17.44 -9.15 4.22
C GLU A 336 16.30 -10.01 4.77
N MET A 337 15.19 -9.37 5.11
CA MET A 337 14.02 -9.98 5.73
C MET A 337 12.87 -10.02 4.74
N ASP A 338 12.04 -11.05 4.83
CA ASP A 338 10.74 -11.14 4.16
C ASP A 338 9.63 -11.12 5.21
N CYS A 339 8.38 -10.91 4.79
CA CYS A 339 7.22 -10.89 5.67
C CYS A 339 5.97 -11.40 4.94
N ILE A 340 5.30 -12.36 5.55
CA ILE A 340 4.01 -12.89 5.08
C ILE A 340 2.88 -12.46 6.04
N GLU A 341 1.71 -12.17 5.49
CA GLU A 341 0.47 -11.99 6.25
C GLU A 341 -0.30 -13.32 6.21
N THR A 342 -0.57 -13.91 7.37
CA THR A 342 -1.22 -15.24 7.48
C THR A 342 -2.68 -15.16 7.92
N ARG A 343 -3.14 -14.01 8.43
CA ARG A 343 -4.53 -13.71 8.82
C ARG A 343 -4.82 -12.25 8.53
N CYS A 344 -6.07 -11.88 8.26
CA CYS A 344 -6.42 -10.52 7.88
C CYS A 344 -7.82 -10.10 8.32
N GLU A 345 -7.97 -8.90 8.89
CA GLU A 345 -9.30 -8.36 9.25
C GLU A 345 -10.22 -8.24 8.03
N ALA A 346 -9.64 -8.00 6.84
CA ALA A 346 -10.41 -7.96 5.60
C ALA A 346 -11.03 -9.32 5.24
N MET A 347 -10.47 -10.43 5.72
CA MET A 347 -10.98 -11.79 5.54
C MET A 347 -11.98 -12.21 6.63
N GLY A 348 -12.26 -11.33 7.61
CA GLY A 348 -13.11 -11.64 8.76
C GLY A 348 -12.35 -12.15 9.99
N ASP A 349 -11.01 -12.23 9.94
CA ASP A 349 -10.21 -12.54 11.13
C ASP A 349 -10.31 -11.40 12.18
N PRO A 350 -10.15 -11.68 13.48
CA PRO A 350 -10.22 -10.65 14.53
C PRO A 350 -9.06 -9.64 14.49
N CYS A 351 -7.96 -9.96 13.80
CA CYS A 351 -6.81 -9.09 13.59
C CYS A 351 -5.96 -9.61 12.42
N CYS A 352 -5.08 -8.76 11.89
CA CYS A 352 -4.10 -9.17 10.89
C CYS A 352 -2.89 -9.82 11.58
N GLU A 353 -2.37 -10.94 11.08
CA GLU A 353 -1.17 -11.61 11.63
C GLU A 353 -0.03 -11.62 10.61
N PHE A 354 1.14 -11.14 11.01
CA PHE A 354 2.33 -11.01 10.17
C PHE A 354 3.50 -11.80 10.75
N LYS A 355 4.27 -12.44 9.86
CA LYS A 355 5.46 -13.22 10.21
C LYS A 355 6.62 -12.77 9.36
N ALA A 356 7.62 -12.17 9.99
CA ALA A 356 8.85 -11.73 9.33
C ALA A 356 10.02 -12.68 9.64
N PHE A 357 10.81 -13.00 8.62
CA PHE A 357 11.86 -14.02 8.68
C PHE A 357 13.03 -13.71 7.74
N GLU A 358 14.21 -14.30 7.98
CA GLU A 358 15.38 -14.11 7.11
C GLU A 358 15.13 -14.73 5.72
N LYS A 359 15.22 -13.88 4.68
CA LYS A 359 14.87 -14.25 3.32
C LYS A 359 15.84 -15.27 2.70
N ILE A 360 17.14 -15.10 2.96
CA ILE A 360 18.21 -15.91 2.37
C ILE A 360 18.03 -17.39 2.76
N LYS A 361 17.86 -17.66 4.05
CA LYS A 361 17.76 -19.04 4.56
C LYS A 361 16.59 -19.81 3.96
N VAL A 362 15.42 -19.19 3.90
CA VAL A 362 14.21 -19.81 3.31
C VAL A 362 14.40 -20.02 1.82
N ARG A 363 14.96 -19.02 1.12
CA ARG A 363 15.27 -19.12 -0.29
C ARG A 363 16.25 -20.26 -0.59
N GLU A 364 17.29 -20.45 0.21
CA GLU A 364 18.26 -21.54 0.02
C GLU A 364 17.62 -22.92 0.21
N GLU A 365 16.81 -23.11 1.26
CA GLU A 365 16.09 -24.39 1.49
C GLU A 365 15.12 -24.69 0.32
N LEU A 366 14.38 -23.69 -0.14
CA LEU A 366 13.47 -23.82 -1.29
C LEU A 366 14.22 -24.01 -2.61
N GLN A 367 15.32 -23.28 -2.82
CA GLN A 367 16.14 -23.39 -4.03
C GLN A 367 16.72 -24.79 -4.15
N SER A 368 17.31 -25.32 -3.06
CA SER A 368 17.81 -26.68 -3.04
C SER A 368 16.71 -27.68 -3.36
N LEU A 369 15.51 -27.48 -2.82
CA LEU A 369 14.36 -28.32 -3.14
C LEU A 369 13.99 -28.27 -4.64
N LEU A 370 13.97 -27.08 -5.25
CA LEU A 370 13.66 -26.92 -6.68
C LEU A 370 14.75 -27.52 -7.58
N GLU A 371 16.02 -27.44 -7.19
CA GLU A 371 17.12 -28.10 -7.90
C GLU A 371 16.95 -29.61 -7.92
N HIS A 372 16.59 -30.22 -6.78
CA HIS A 372 16.29 -31.65 -6.73
C HIS A 372 15.02 -32.00 -7.52
N PHE A 373 13.99 -31.16 -7.46
CA PHE A 373 12.75 -31.37 -8.20
C PHE A 373 12.99 -31.36 -9.72
N ALA A 374 13.87 -30.49 -10.22
CA ALA A 374 14.24 -30.45 -11.63
C ALA A 374 14.89 -31.76 -12.13
N LEU A 375 15.52 -32.55 -11.25
CA LEU A 375 16.14 -33.83 -11.61
C LEU A 375 15.13 -34.96 -11.85
N ALA A 376 13.86 -34.79 -11.48
CA ALA A 376 12.87 -35.85 -11.58
C ALA A 376 12.44 -36.20 -13.02
N GLY A 377 12.95 -35.44 -14.01
CA GLY A 377 12.74 -35.67 -15.43
C GLY A 377 11.41 -35.12 -15.94
N GLY A 378 11.41 -34.50 -17.11
CA GLY A 378 10.20 -33.91 -17.72
C GLY A 378 9.78 -32.56 -17.16
N ILE A 379 10.54 -31.99 -16.22
CA ILE A 379 10.35 -30.63 -15.68
C ILE A 379 11.34 -29.70 -16.38
N ASP A 380 10.83 -28.71 -17.10
CA ASP A 380 11.63 -27.68 -17.77
C ASP A 380 11.89 -26.47 -16.87
N GLY A 381 11.07 -26.28 -15.84
CA GLY A 381 11.30 -25.24 -14.84
C GLY A 381 10.31 -25.31 -13.69
N SER A 382 10.63 -24.65 -12.59
CA SER A 382 9.73 -24.53 -11.44
C SER A 382 10.00 -23.29 -10.61
N LEU A 383 9.02 -22.87 -9.81
CA LEU A 383 9.17 -21.82 -8.81
C LEU A 383 8.26 -22.06 -7.62
N VAL A 384 8.62 -21.45 -6.49
CA VAL A 384 7.77 -21.36 -5.29
C VAL A 384 7.38 -19.90 -5.09
N THR A 385 6.09 -19.65 -4.91
CA THR A 385 5.54 -18.31 -4.65
C THR A 385 4.73 -18.32 -3.37
N ALA A 386 4.72 -17.21 -2.64
CA ALA A 386 3.71 -16.96 -1.63
C ALA A 386 2.34 -16.75 -2.31
N LYS A 387 1.24 -16.97 -1.58
CA LYS A 387 -0.12 -16.80 -2.13
C LYS A 387 -0.44 -15.39 -2.65
N ASN A 388 0.31 -14.38 -2.20
CA ASN A 388 0.17 -13.00 -2.68
C ASN A 388 1.00 -12.72 -3.96
N GLY A 389 1.62 -13.74 -4.58
CA GLY A 389 2.43 -13.61 -5.79
C GLY A 389 3.89 -13.22 -5.55
N ASN A 390 4.34 -13.10 -4.30
CA ASN A 390 5.75 -12.85 -4.00
C ASN A 390 6.59 -14.10 -4.27
N LEU A 391 7.59 -13.99 -5.15
CA LEU A 391 8.51 -15.07 -5.48
C LEU A 391 9.41 -15.43 -4.29
N LEU A 392 9.41 -16.70 -3.88
CA LEU A 392 10.23 -17.23 -2.79
C LEU A 392 11.50 -17.92 -3.31
N ALA A 393 11.39 -18.74 -4.36
CA ALA A 393 12.52 -19.40 -5.03
C ALA A 393 12.18 -19.74 -6.48
N SER A 394 13.20 -19.92 -7.34
CA SER A 394 12.98 -20.20 -8.76
C SER A 394 14.10 -21.04 -9.36
N GLN A 395 13.71 -22.03 -10.16
CA GLN A 395 14.57 -22.83 -11.03
C GLN A 395 13.94 -22.81 -12.44
N LEU A 396 13.89 -21.63 -13.05
CA LEU A 396 13.37 -21.44 -14.41
C LEU A 396 14.51 -21.35 -15.43
N PRO A 397 14.24 -21.61 -16.72
CA PRO A 397 15.20 -21.41 -17.79
C PRO A 397 15.73 -19.97 -17.87
N TYR A 398 16.94 -19.82 -18.41
CA TYR A 398 17.56 -18.52 -18.65
C TYR A 398 16.67 -17.63 -19.53
N GLY A 399 16.55 -16.35 -19.19
CA GLY A 399 15.74 -15.37 -19.92
C GLY A 399 14.27 -15.31 -19.51
N VAL A 400 13.79 -16.21 -18.63
CA VAL A 400 12.44 -16.15 -18.08
C VAL A 400 12.42 -15.31 -16.80
N ASP A 401 11.52 -14.33 -16.72
CA ASP A 401 11.31 -13.52 -15.52
C ASP A 401 10.43 -14.27 -14.52
N ALA A 402 11.08 -14.86 -13.50
CA ALA A 402 10.40 -15.61 -12.46
C ALA A 402 9.37 -14.81 -11.66
N ASN A 403 9.57 -13.50 -11.48
CA ASN A 403 8.60 -12.67 -10.77
C ASN A 403 7.31 -12.55 -11.57
N ARG A 404 7.41 -12.39 -12.89
CA ARG A 404 6.24 -12.34 -13.78
C ARG A 404 5.48 -13.66 -13.79
N VAL A 405 6.20 -14.79 -13.84
CA VAL A 405 5.55 -16.11 -13.81
C VAL A 405 4.86 -16.36 -12.47
N ALA A 406 5.54 -16.09 -11.34
CA ALA A 406 4.95 -16.25 -10.00
C ALA A 406 3.65 -15.44 -9.84
N MET A 407 3.68 -14.20 -10.31
CA MET A 407 2.55 -13.29 -10.28
C MET A 407 1.42 -13.72 -11.22
N ALA A 408 1.71 -14.17 -12.43
CA ALA A 408 0.71 -14.69 -13.35
C ALA A 408 0.04 -15.96 -12.79
N SER A 409 0.82 -16.85 -12.19
CA SER A 409 0.30 -18.07 -11.55
C SER A 409 -0.62 -17.75 -10.38
N SER A 410 -0.27 -16.82 -9.49
CA SER A 410 -1.16 -16.44 -8.38
C SER A 410 -2.46 -15.80 -8.87
N ILE A 411 -2.43 -15.03 -9.96
CA ILE A 411 -3.64 -14.49 -10.61
C ILE A 411 -4.52 -15.62 -11.14
N ILE A 412 -3.96 -16.60 -11.83
CA ILE A 412 -4.69 -17.75 -12.37
C ILE A 412 -5.34 -18.54 -11.24
N THR A 413 -4.59 -18.87 -10.18
CA THR A 413 -5.12 -19.61 -9.03
C THR A 413 -6.31 -18.87 -8.43
N ARG A 414 -6.16 -17.57 -8.17
CA ARG A 414 -7.22 -16.73 -7.60
C ARG A 414 -8.46 -16.62 -8.48
N ALA A 415 -8.29 -16.37 -9.77
CA ALA A 415 -9.42 -16.25 -10.70
C ALA A 415 -10.23 -17.54 -10.75
N THR A 416 -9.54 -18.67 -10.68
CA THR A 416 -10.17 -19.99 -10.70
C THR A 416 -10.82 -20.29 -9.35
N ASP A 417 -10.18 -20.02 -8.21
CA ASP A 417 -10.76 -20.22 -6.86
C ASP A 417 -12.03 -19.37 -6.68
N LYS A 418 -12.03 -18.11 -7.12
CA LYS A 418 -13.22 -17.26 -7.11
C LYS A 418 -14.39 -17.89 -7.88
N SER A 419 -14.10 -18.47 -9.04
CA SER A 419 -15.10 -19.15 -9.85
C SER A 419 -15.64 -20.40 -9.14
N MET A 420 -14.80 -21.13 -8.40
CA MET A 420 -15.23 -22.28 -7.60
C MET A 420 -16.10 -21.88 -6.42
N ASN A 421 -15.78 -20.77 -5.75
CA ASN A 421 -16.60 -20.20 -4.67
C ASN A 421 -17.99 -19.79 -5.16
N GLU A 422 -18.09 -19.08 -6.30
CA GLU A 422 -19.37 -18.71 -6.91
C GLU A 422 -20.21 -19.94 -7.28
N LEU A 423 -19.56 -21.07 -7.60
CA LEU A 423 -20.20 -22.36 -7.87
C LEU A 423 -20.50 -23.18 -6.60
N ASN A 424 -20.23 -22.65 -5.40
CA ASN A 424 -20.33 -23.36 -4.12
C ASN A 424 -19.57 -24.70 -4.12
N ARG A 425 -18.34 -24.69 -4.61
CA ARG A 425 -17.45 -25.85 -4.67
C ARG A 425 -16.24 -25.68 -3.75
N GLU A 426 -15.60 -26.81 -3.43
CA GLU A 426 -14.36 -26.84 -2.65
C GLU A 426 -13.20 -26.12 -3.37
N PRO A 427 -12.20 -25.61 -2.61
CA PRO A 427 -11.01 -24.96 -3.17
C PRO A 427 -10.21 -25.83 -4.14
N ILE A 428 -9.46 -25.19 -5.03
CA ILE A 428 -8.75 -25.92 -6.09
C ILE A 428 -7.54 -26.67 -5.53
N ASN A 429 -7.50 -27.97 -5.83
CA ASN A 429 -6.32 -28.79 -5.51
C ASN A 429 -5.16 -28.56 -6.47
N LYS A 430 -5.46 -28.34 -7.76
CA LYS A 430 -4.46 -28.22 -8.83
C LYS A 430 -5.06 -27.56 -10.07
N ILE A 431 -4.27 -26.70 -10.70
CA ILE A 431 -4.55 -26.15 -12.03
C ILE A 431 -3.52 -26.71 -13.00
N THR A 432 -3.95 -27.09 -14.20
CA THR A 432 -3.07 -27.48 -15.29
C THR A 432 -3.48 -26.74 -16.54
N ILE A 433 -2.57 -25.95 -17.08
CA ILE A 433 -2.71 -25.22 -18.33
C ILE A 433 -1.86 -25.94 -19.36
N GLU A 434 -2.46 -26.40 -20.44
CA GLU A 434 -1.76 -27.07 -21.53
C GLU A 434 -1.61 -26.10 -22.71
N ALA A 435 -0.37 -25.89 -23.13
CA ALA A 435 -0.01 -25.19 -24.36
C ALA A 435 0.56 -26.20 -25.37
N SER A 436 0.79 -25.74 -26.60
CA SER A 436 1.34 -26.60 -27.66
C SER A 436 2.75 -27.12 -27.35
N ASP A 437 3.51 -26.38 -26.55
CA ASP A 437 4.94 -26.59 -26.30
C ASP A 437 5.28 -26.80 -24.82
N CYS A 438 4.33 -26.64 -23.91
CA CYS A 438 4.54 -26.88 -22.48
C CYS A 438 3.23 -27.15 -21.73
N LYS A 439 3.36 -27.59 -20.48
CA LYS A 439 2.27 -27.57 -19.50
C LYS A 439 2.72 -26.79 -18.28
N LEU A 440 1.83 -25.95 -17.76
CA LEU A 440 2.03 -25.22 -16.52
C LEU A 440 1.09 -25.79 -15.45
N ILE A 441 1.65 -26.29 -14.36
CA ILE A 441 0.93 -26.93 -13.27
C ILE A 441 1.11 -26.08 -12.02
N ILE A 442 0.01 -25.62 -11.44
CA ILE A 442 -0.01 -24.84 -10.20
C ILE A 442 -0.67 -25.67 -9.10
N THR A 443 -0.01 -25.77 -7.95
CA THR A 443 -0.52 -26.50 -6.80
C THR A 443 -0.25 -25.77 -5.50
N SER A 444 -1.22 -25.81 -4.58
CA SER A 444 -1.06 -25.30 -3.23
C SER A 444 -0.07 -26.16 -2.43
N ALA A 445 0.86 -25.51 -1.74
CA ALA A 445 1.87 -26.11 -0.88
C ALA A 445 1.65 -25.65 0.58
N GLY A 446 0.52 -26.07 1.16
CA GLY A 446 0.07 -25.59 2.47
C GLY A 446 -0.70 -24.26 2.38
N GLU A 447 -0.74 -23.52 3.50
CA GLU A 447 -1.54 -22.30 3.58
C GLU A 447 -0.82 -21.06 3.03
N ALA A 448 0.51 -21.06 3.02
CA ALA A 448 1.31 -19.86 2.73
C ALA A 448 1.94 -19.81 1.34
N ALA A 449 2.06 -20.94 0.63
CA ALA A 449 2.83 -21.03 -0.60
C ALA A 449 2.16 -21.90 -1.69
N GLU A 450 2.60 -21.69 -2.92
CA GLU A 450 2.23 -22.45 -4.11
C GLU A 450 3.50 -22.89 -4.85
N LEU A 451 3.47 -24.10 -5.42
CA LEU A 451 4.46 -24.61 -6.35
C LEU A 451 3.91 -24.49 -7.78
N VAL A 452 4.70 -23.89 -8.65
CA VAL A 452 4.45 -23.83 -10.09
C VAL A 452 5.51 -24.68 -10.79
N ALA A 453 5.08 -25.64 -11.58
CA ALA A 453 5.93 -26.51 -12.39
C ALA A 453 5.61 -26.33 -13.87
N ILE A 454 6.65 -26.23 -14.69
CA ILE A 454 6.58 -26.18 -16.14
C ILE A 454 7.16 -27.49 -16.67
N THR A 455 6.40 -28.19 -17.51
CA THR A 455 6.80 -29.48 -18.08
C THR A 455 6.71 -29.47 -19.59
N LYS A 456 7.38 -30.43 -20.22
CA LYS A 456 7.17 -30.73 -21.64
C LYS A 456 5.75 -31.27 -21.88
N PRO A 457 5.17 -31.10 -23.08
CA PRO A 457 3.86 -31.65 -23.44
C PRO A 457 3.78 -33.17 -23.28
N GLU A 458 4.87 -33.87 -23.61
CA GLU A 458 5.00 -35.32 -23.57
C GLU A 458 5.38 -35.89 -22.19
N ALA A 459 5.56 -35.05 -21.18
CA ALA A 459 5.92 -35.49 -19.84
C ALA A 459 4.85 -36.40 -19.23
N SER A 460 5.28 -37.48 -18.58
CA SER A 460 4.38 -38.40 -17.87
C SER A 460 3.77 -37.72 -16.64
N LEU A 461 2.55 -37.20 -16.79
CA LEU A 461 1.85 -36.46 -15.73
C LEU A 461 1.72 -37.23 -14.41
N GLY A 462 1.60 -38.58 -14.46
CA GLY A 462 1.53 -39.39 -13.25
C GLY A 462 2.80 -39.29 -12.39
N LEU A 463 3.98 -39.35 -13.03
CA LEU A 463 5.26 -39.19 -12.34
C LEU A 463 5.43 -37.76 -11.84
N ILE A 464 5.17 -36.78 -12.70
CA ILE A 464 5.22 -35.36 -12.36
C ILE A 464 4.33 -35.05 -11.14
N PHE A 465 3.10 -35.55 -11.10
CA PHE A 465 2.20 -35.29 -9.98
C PHE A 465 2.69 -35.92 -8.67
N ASN A 466 3.34 -37.09 -8.72
CA ASN A 466 3.94 -37.67 -7.53
C ASN A 466 5.10 -36.81 -7.01
N GLU A 467 5.95 -36.30 -7.91
CA GLU A 467 7.06 -35.44 -7.56
C GLU A 467 6.59 -34.10 -7.02
N ILE A 468 5.57 -33.50 -7.64
CA ILE A 468 4.89 -32.28 -7.14
C ILE A 468 4.35 -32.52 -5.73
N ARG A 469 3.71 -33.67 -5.47
CA ARG A 469 3.19 -34.00 -4.13
C ARG A 469 4.31 -34.09 -3.09
N LEU A 470 5.45 -34.70 -3.43
CA LEU A 470 6.61 -34.79 -2.56
C LEU A 470 7.26 -33.42 -2.31
N ALA A 471 7.41 -32.62 -3.37
CA ALA A 471 7.89 -31.25 -3.30
C ALA A 471 6.97 -30.38 -2.42
N ASN A 472 5.65 -30.42 -2.63
CA ASN A 472 4.67 -29.69 -1.83
C ASN A 472 4.70 -30.07 -0.36
N LYS A 473 4.92 -31.35 -0.03
CA LYS A 473 5.07 -31.77 1.36
C LYS A 473 6.29 -31.10 2.01
N LYS A 474 7.44 -31.09 1.32
CA LYS A 474 8.67 -30.46 1.82
C LYS A 474 8.56 -28.93 1.85
N ILE A 475 7.97 -28.31 0.84
CA ILE A 475 7.68 -26.86 0.83
C ILE A 475 6.78 -26.53 2.02
N LYS A 476 5.71 -27.30 2.23
CA LYS A 476 4.84 -27.15 3.40
C LYS A 476 5.64 -27.28 4.69
N GLU A 477 6.56 -28.23 4.83
CA GLU A 477 7.41 -28.37 6.02
C GLU A 477 8.33 -27.15 6.22
N ILE A 478 8.99 -26.66 5.17
CA ILE A 478 9.84 -25.46 5.22
C ILE A 478 9.02 -24.23 5.63
N MET A 479 7.86 -24.03 5.00
CA MET A 479 6.95 -22.94 5.31
C MET A 479 6.30 -23.11 6.70
N SER A 480 5.95 -24.34 7.08
CA SER A 480 5.44 -24.67 8.43
C SER A 480 6.47 -24.32 9.48
N LYS A 481 7.77 -24.56 9.30
CA LYS A 481 8.77 -24.11 10.28
C LYS A 481 8.72 -22.60 10.51
N ILE A 482 8.41 -21.82 9.48
CA ILE A 482 8.24 -20.36 9.58
C ILE A 482 6.90 -20.04 10.28
N ILE A 483 5.84 -20.80 9.98
CA ILE A 483 4.49 -20.58 10.52
C ILE A 483 4.37 -21.05 11.98
N GLU A 484 4.98 -22.18 12.34
CA GLU A 484 4.93 -22.94 13.59
C GLU A 484 6.12 -22.67 14.52
N ALA A 485 7.13 -21.88 14.10
CA ALA A 485 8.19 -21.39 15.00
C ALA A 485 7.64 -20.77 16.30
N GLY A 486 6.37 -20.34 16.29
CA GLY A 486 5.63 -19.80 17.42
C GLY A 486 4.66 -20.70 18.17
N GLU A 487 4.66 -22.02 17.98
CA GLU A 487 3.81 -22.94 18.79
C GLU A 487 4.61 -23.72 19.86
N LYS A 488 5.94 -23.64 19.85
CA LYS A 488 6.80 -24.33 20.82
C LYS A 488 7.28 -23.42 21.95
N THR A 489 6.33 -22.86 22.69
CA THR A 489 6.52 -22.45 24.10
C THR A 489 5.16 -22.49 24.79
N ASN A 490 4.80 -23.67 25.29
CA ASN A 490 3.98 -23.79 26.49
C ASN A 490 4.92 -24.04 27.67
#